data_AF-A0A258KQC4-F1
#
_entry.id   AF-A0A258KQC4-F1
#
_cell.length_a   1.000
_cell.length_b   1.000
_cell.length_c   1.000
_cell.angle_alpha   90.00
_cell.angle_beta   90.00
_cell.angle_gamma   90.00
#
_symmetry.space_group_name_H-M   'P 1'
#
loop_
_entity.id
_entity.type
_entity.pdbx_description
1 polymer ?
#
loop_
_entity_poly.entity_id
_entity_poly.type
_entity_poly.pdbx_seq_one_letter_code
_entity_poly.pdbx_strand_id
1 'polypeptide(L)'
;MWPNLVNKKVFNVNTIPYWFTDSSGMAWVIQDPQAKTFYKLQWNQTPEPLFNHQQMAKLLYDSLKIKASPNDLPINLVSIQNANNAIIAIANKNYHINFSNYSLVRPASSS
;
A
#
# COMPACT_ATOMS: atom_id res chain seq x y z
N MET A 1 33.84 -17.91 -10.57
CA MET A 1 32.55 -18.02 -11.29
C MET A 1 31.49 -17.34 -10.45
N TRP A 2 30.94 -16.22 -10.92
CA TRP A 2 29.95 -15.41 -10.19
C TRP A 2 28.54 -15.77 -10.67
N PRO A 3 27.69 -16.42 -9.88
CA PRO A 3 26.33 -16.75 -10.29
C PRO A 3 25.37 -15.61 -9.93
N ASN A 4 25.67 -14.36 -10.31
CA ASN A 4 24.79 -13.21 -10.04
C ASN A 4 23.90 -12.82 -11.24
N LEU A 5 23.78 -13.68 -12.24
CA LEU A 5 23.06 -13.39 -13.49
C LEU A 5 21.62 -13.91 -13.53
N VAL A 6 21.14 -14.64 -12.51
CA VAL A 6 19.82 -15.32 -12.58
C VAL A 6 18.65 -14.46 -12.08
N ASN A 7 18.87 -13.39 -11.30
CA ASN A 7 17.78 -12.53 -10.81
C ASN A 7 17.31 -11.47 -11.81
N LYS A 8 17.78 -11.51 -13.06
CA LYS A 8 17.27 -10.70 -14.18
C LYS A 8 16.19 -11.43 -14.98
N LYS A 9 15.38 -12.29 -14.34
CA LYS A 9 14.06 -12.60 -14.90
C LYS A 9 13.22 -11.33 -14.82
N VAL A 10 13.25 -10.64 -15.94
CA VAL A 10 12.44 -9.52 -16.38
C VAL A 10 10.96 -9.89 -16.15
N PHE A 11 10.47 -9.70 -14.93
CA PHE A 11 9.09 -9.27 -14.78
C PHE A 11 9.12 -7.77 -15.03
N ASN A 12 8.41 -7.35 -16.07
CA ASN A 12 8.09 -5.97 -16.34
C ASN A 12 7.15 -5.48 -15.22
N VAL A 13 7.63 -5.46 -13.97
CA VAL A 13 6.90 -4.89 -12.85
C VAL A 13 7.05 -3.39 -13.02
N ASN A 14 6.06 -2.79 -13.67
CA ASN A 14 5.91 -1.36 -13.78
C ASN A 14 5.56 -0.82 -12.38
N THR A 15 6.55 -0.87 -11.50
CA THR A 15 6.42 -0.51 -10.08
C THR A 15 6.46 1.01 -10.00
N ILE A 16 5.29 1.64 -10.06
CA ILE A 16 5.16 3.08 -9.95
C ILE A 16 5.39 3.45 -8.47
N PRO A 17 6.42 4.24 -8.14
CA PRO A 17 6.65 4.67 -6.78
C PRO A 17 5.66 5.77 -6.38
N TYR A 18 5.16 5.68 -5.15
CA TYR A 18 4.39 6.72 -4.48
C TYR A 18 5.32 7.45 -3.52
N TRP A 19 5.82 8.60 -3.95
CA TRP A 19 6.65 9.46 -3.10
C TRP A 19 5.81 10.02 -1.95
N PHE A 20 6.39 10.04 -0.75
CA PHE A 20 5.71 10.64 0.40
C PHE A 20 5.68 12.15 0.23
N THR A 21 4.53 12.78 0.49
CA THR A 21 4.41 14.24 0.34
C THR A 21 5.31 15.02 1.29
N ASP A 22 5.66 14.44 2.44
CA ASP A 22 6.61 15.00 3.39
C ASP A 22 8.08 14.80 3.01
N SER A 23 8.34 14.20 1.84
CA SER A 23 9.68 13.89 1.31
C SER A 23 10.51 12.95 2.20
N SER A 24 9.91 12.24 3.15
CA SER A 24 10.62 11.35 4.08
C SER A 24 10.84 9.93 3.54
N GLY A 25 10.25 9.60 2.40
CA GLY A 25 10.28 8.24 1.88
C GLY A 25 9.48 8.03 0.60
N MET A 26 9.27 6.75 0.28
CA MET A 26 8.44 6.28 -0.83
C MET A 26 7.75 4.97 -0.46
N ALA A 27 6.65 4.67 -1.15
CA ALA A 27 6.04 3.35 -1.18
C ALA A 27 5.93 2.82 -2.59
N TRP A 28 5.70 1.51 -2.70
CA TRP A 28 5.42 0.87 -3.97
C TRP A 28 4.56 -0.37 -3.77
N VAL A 29 4.03 -0.86 -4.89
CA VAL A 29 3.21 -2.07 -4.92
C VAL A 29 3.92 -3.11 -5.76
N ILE A 30 4.07 -4.32 -5.23
CA ILE A 30 4.52 -5.48 -5.99
C ILE A 30 3.29 -6.34 -6.26
N GLN A 31 3.01 -6.57 -7.55
CA GLN A 31 1.95 -7.44 -8.00
C GLN A 31 2.56 -8.76 -8.45
N ASP A 32 2.41 -9.79 -7.62
CA ASP A 32 2.76 -11.16 -7.95
C ASP A 32 1.50 -11.97 -8.26
N PRO A 33 1.62 -13.14 -8.94
CA PRO A 33 0.48 -14.02 -9.19
C PRO A 33 -0.24 -14.51 -7.92
N GLN A 34 0.45 -14.47 -6.77
CA GLN A 34 -0.07 -14.96 -5.49
C GLN A 34 -0.67 -13.85 -4.62
N ALA A 35 -0.13 -12.64 -4.70
CA ALA A 35 -0.53 -11.55 -3.82
C ALA A 35 -0.17 -10.17 -4.39
N LYS A 36 -0.99 -9.19 -4.01
CA LYS A 36 -0.66 -7.76 -4.15
C LYS A 36 -0.06 -7.26 -2.84
N THR A 37 1.23 -6.93 -2.82
CA THR A 37 1.94 -6.49 -1.60
C THR A 37 2.33 -5.02 -1.66
N PHE A 38 2.21 -4.36 -0.52
CA PHE A 38 2.47 -2.93 -0.37
C PHE A 38 3.70 -2.75 0.51
N TYR A 39 4.70 -2.04 0.01
CA TYR A 39 5.94 -1.77 0.72
C TYR A 39 6.15 -0.28 0.89
N LYS A 40 6.92 0.07 1.92
CA LYS A 40 7.45 1.41 2.14
C LYS A 40 8.94 1.38 2.42
N LEU A 41 9.57 2.51 2.16
CA LEU A 41 10.93 2.84 2.50
C LEU A 41 10.94 4.27 3.02
N GLN A 42 11.26 4.45 4.30
CA GLN A 42 11.71 5.74 4.81
C GLN A 42 13.22 5.85 4.60
N TRP A 43 13.73 7.07 4.38
CA TRP A 43 15.16 7.25 4.19
C TRP A 43 15.96 6.75 5.40
N ASN A 44 17.10 6.11 5.12
CA ASN A 44 17.97 5.49 6.12
C ASN A 44 17.36 4.28 6.87
N GLN A 45 16.24 3.71 6.38
CA GLN A 45 15.66 2.48 6.89
C GLN A 45 15.68 1.39 5.83
N THR A 46 15.46 0.14 6.25
CA THR A 46 15.24 -0.96 5.31
C THR A 46 13.80 -0.96 4.82
N PRO A 47 13.54 -1.37 3.55
CA PRO A 47 12.19 -1.64 3.08
C PRO A 47 11.38 -2.52 4.04
N GLU A 48 10.15 -2.14 4.31
CA GLU A 48 9.22 -2.91 5.13
C GLU A 48 7.80 -2.87 4.55
N PRO A 49 6.90 -3.81 4.94
CA PRO A 49 5.50 -3.72 4.54
C PRO A 49 4.88 -2.38 4.94
N LEU A 50 4.09 -1.78 4.03
CA LEU A 50 3.40 -0.51 4.29
C LEU A 50 2.39 -0.65 5.45
N PHE A 51 1.75 -1.82 5.56
CA PHE A 51 0.83 -2.17 6.64
C PHE A 51 0.71 -3.70 6.77
N ASN A 52 0.18 -4.17 7.90
CA ASN A 52 -0.25 -5.57 8.04
C ASN A 52 -1.53 -5.83 7.23
N HIS A 53 -1.46 -6.78 6.29
CA HIS A 53 -2.56 -7.12 5.38
C HIS A 53 -3.76 -7.78 6.05
N GLN A 54 -3.55 -8.59 7.10
CA GLN A 54 -4.65 -9.23 7.83
C GLN A 54 -5.46 -8.18 8.59
N GLN A 55 -4.78 -7.23 9.23
CA GLN A 55 -5.43 -6.11 9.90
C GLN A 55 -6.14 -5.20 8.89
N MET A 56 -5.57 -5.00 7.70
CA MET A 56 -6.22 -4.25 6.63
C MET A 56 -7.50 -4.94 6.14
N ALA A 57 -7.46 -6.24 5.84
CA ALA A 57 -8.64 -6.99 5.42
C ALA A 57 -9.76 -6.93 6.48
N LYS A 58 -9.39 -7.05 7.76
CA LYS A 58 -10.32 -6.88 8.88
C LYS A 58 -10.91 -5.48 8.92
N LEU A 59 -10.09 -4.44 8.81
CA LEU A 59 -10.54 -3.05 8.80
C LEU A 59 -11.57 -2.77 7.69
N LEU A 60 -11.31 -3.29 6.48
CA LEU A 60 -12.23 -3.16 5.34
C LEU A 60 -13.58 -3.83 5.62
N TYR A 61 -13.57 -5.00 6.25
CA TYR A 61 -14.81 -5.68 6.63
C TYR A 61 -15.53 -4.93 7.76
N ASP A 62 -14.83 -4.54 8.80
CA ASP A 62 -15.43 -3.92 9.97
C ASP A 62 -16.05 -2.55 9.62
N SER A 63 -15.34 -1.73 8.84
CA SER A 63 -15.73 -0.36 8.49
C SER A 63 -16.64 -0.27 7.27
N LEU A 64 -16.39 -1.08 6.23
CA LEU A 64 -17.06 -0.96 4.93
C LEU A 64 -17.87 -2.20 4.54
N LYS A 65 -17.83 -3.27 5.35
CA LYS A 65 -18.45 -4.59 5.04
C LYS A 65 -17.91 -5.22 3.75
N ILE A 66 -16.71 -4.83 3.33
CA ILE A 66 -16.02 -5.41 2.17
C ILE A 66 -15.25 -6.63 2.65
N LYS A 67 -15.62 -7.80 2.13
CA LYS A 67 -14.83 -9.03 2.34
C LYS A 67 -13.64 -9.01 1.39
N ALA A 68 -12.44 -8.93 1.96
CA ALA A 68 -11.18 -8.97 1.21
C ALA A 68 -10.31 -10.10 1.73
N SER A 69 -9.58 -10.76 0.82
CA SER A 69 -8.51 -11.67 1.22
C SER A 69 -7.29 -10.84 1.63
N PRO A 70 -6.53 -11.23 2.68
CA PRO A 70 -5.25 -10.57 2.99
C PRO A 70 -4.27 -10.56 1.80
N ASN A 71 -4.39 -11.50 0.87
CA ASN A 71 -3.52 -11.57 -0.33
C ASN A 71 -4.06 -10.75 -1.51
N ASP A 72 -5.35 -10.37 -1.47
CA ASP A 72 -6.03 -9.65 -2.54
C ASP A 72 -6.89 -8.53 -1.93
N LEU A 73 -6.20 -7.43 -1.62
CA LEU A 73 -6.83 -6.25 -1.05
C LEU A 73 -7.33 -5.34 -2.18
N PRO A 74 -8.63 -4.98 -2.21
CA PRO A 74 -9.22 -4.12 -3.24
C PRO A 74 -8.90 -2.63 -2.99
N ILE A 75 -7.62 -2.34 -2.80
CA ILE A 75 -7.06 -1.04 -2.45
C ILE A 75 -6.16 -0.57 -3.57
N ASN A 76 -6.36 0.67 -4.00
CA ASN A 76 -5.40 1.40 -4.82
C ASN A 76 -4.83 2.58 -4.01
N LEU A 77 -3.51 2.75 -4.04
CA LEU A 77 -2.86 3.92 -3.46
C LEU A 77 -3.19 5.14 -4.33
N VAL A 78 -3.57 6.24 -3.71
CA VAL A 78 -3.84 7.52 -4.40
C VAL A 78 -2.74 8.53 -4.09
N SER A 79 -2.44 8.71 -2.80
CA SER A 79 -1.38 9.59 -2.31
C SER A 79 -0.89 9.07 -0.97
N ILE A 80 0.41 9.17 -0.70
CA ILE A 80 0.96 8.86 0.62
C ILE A 80 1.50 10.13 1.23
N GLN A 81 0.92 10.51 2.36
CA GLN A 81 1.28 11.75 3.03
C GLN A 81 2.60 11.58 3.77
N ASN A 82 2.72 10.46 4.49
CA ASN A 82 3.89 9.99 5.21
C ASN A 82 3.77 8.48 5.48
N ALA A 83 4.73 7.90 6.20
CA ALA A 83 4.80 6.46 6.47
C ALA A 83 3.55 5.86 7.16
N ASN A 84 2.73 6.69 7.80
CA ASN A 84 1.55 6.26 8.55
C ASN A 84 0.25 6.76 7.96
N ASN A 85 0.24 7.74 7.04
CA ASN A 85 -1.00 8.36 6.55
C ASN A 85 -1.04 8.37 5.03
N ALA A 86 -2.18 7.96 4.47
CA ALA A 86 -2.38 7.91 3.04
C ALA A 86 -3.83 8.20 2.65
N ILE A 87 -4.01 8.53 1.38
CA ILE A 87 -5.29 8.48 0.69
C ILE A 87 -5.31 7.20 -0.14
N ILE A 88 -6.31 6.36 0.10
CA ILE A 88 -6.55 5.13 -0.65
C ILE A 88 -7.90 5.16 -1.34
N ALA A 89 -7.97 4.52 -2.50
CA ALA A 89 -9.21 4.31 -3.24
C ALA A 89 -9.70 2.87 -3.05
N ILE A 90 -10.96 2.74 -2.67
CA ILE A 90 -11.69 1.47 -2.54
C ILE A 90 -13.04 1.64 -3.21
N ALA A 91 -13.37 0.78 -4.19
CA ALA A 91 -14.62 0.83 -4.96
C ALA A 91 -14.97 2.27 -5.45
N ASN A 92 -14.00 2.94 -6.09
CA ASN A 92 -14.10 4.31 -6.62
C ASN A 92 -14.37 5.41 -5.57
N LYS A 93 -14.13 5.14 -4.28
CA LYS A 93 -14.23 6.13 -3.21
C LYS A 93 -12.87 6.31 -2.54
N ASN A 94 -12.49 7.56 -2.31
CA ASN A 94 -11.27 7.90 -1.59
C ASN A 94 -11.52 7.89 -0.08
N TYR A 95 -10.54 7.41 0.67
CA TYR A 95 -10.53 7.38 2.13
C TYR A 95 -9.17 7.82 2.64
N HIS A 96 -9.18 8.58 3.73
CA HIS A 96 -8.02 8.83 4.54
C HIS A 96 -7.80 7.62 5.44
N ILE A 97 -6.61 7.05 5.39
CA ILE A 97 -6.22 5.94 6.23
C ILE A 97 -4.99 6.29 7.05
N ASN A 98 -4.99 5.84 8.31
CA ASN A 98 -3.80 5.81 9.13
C ASN A 98 -3.39 4.36 9.40
N PHE A 99 -2.18 3.98 8.99
CA PHE A 99 -1.65 2.62 9.09
C PHE A 99 -1.17 2.23 10.49
N SER A 100 -0.91 3.21 11.37
CA SER A 100 -0.45 2.94 12.74
C SER A 100 -1.58 2.53 13.68
N ASN A 101 -2.77 3.11 13.50
CA ASN A 101 -3.94 2.85 14.34
C ASN A 101 -5.11 2.23 13.56
N TYR A 102 -4.94 1.98 12.26
CA TYR A 102 -5.97 1.42 11.37
C TYR A 102 -7.27 2.23 11.34
N SER A 103 -7.21 3.56 11.46
CA SER A 103 -8.40 4.41 11.29
C SER A 103 -8.69 4.68 9.81
N LEU A 104 -9.96 4.58 9.41
CA LEU A 104 -10.42 4.85 8.05
C LEU A 104 -11.53 5.91 8.07
N VAL A 105 -11.31 7.04 7.39
CA VAL A 105 -12.25 8.17 7.37
C VAL A 105 -12.53 8.58 5.92
N ARG A 106 -13.79 8.85 5.60
CA ARG A 106 -14.14 9.43 4.30
C ARG A 106 -13.79 10.94 4.34
N PRO A 107 -13.07 11.50 3.35
CA PRO A 107 -12.92 12.94 3.27
C PRO A 107 -14.30 13.59 3.22
N ALA A 108 -14.49 14.69 3.96
CA ALA A 108 -15.73 15.43 3.91
C ALA A 108 -15.97 15.84 2.45
N SER A 109 -17.13 15.48 1.91
CA SER A 109 -17.57 16.00 0.62
C SER A 109 -17.69 17.50 0.78
N SER A 110 -16.82 18.27 0.12
CA SER A 110 -17.03 19.71 -0.06
C SER A 110 -18.40 19.88 -0.70
N SER A 111 -19.31 20.46 0.08
CA SER A 111 -20.69 20.79 -0.33
C SER A 111 -20.67 21.98 -1.28
#